data_AF-A0A7X1YEE7-F1
#
_entry.id   AF-A0A7X1YEE7-F1
#
_cell.length_a   1.000
_cell.length_b   1.000
_cell.length_c   1.000
_cell.angle_alpha   90.00
_cell.angle_beta   90.00
_cell.angle_gamma   90.00
#
_symmetry.space_group_name_H-M   'P 1'
#
loop_
_entity.id
_entity.type
_entity.pdbx_description
1 polymer ?
#
loop_
_entity_poly.entity_id
_entity_poly.type
_entity_poly.pdbx_seq_one_letter_code
_entity_poly.pdbx_strand_id
1 'polypeptide(L)'
;SLRRIACLINRSPSTISRELRRNRDVCGGYSAHAAQQQMQARRQVCRPKRKLLRGGERFELVAHMLRERLSPEQIAGKLRSMNIPSLRDAYVCRETIYNAIYALPVGELRKELIICLRQSKT
;
A
#
# COMPACT_ATOMS: atom_id res chain seq x y z
N SER A 1 0.88 9.46 -39.38
CA SER A 1 -0.30 8.64 -38.99
C SER A 1 -0.04 7.97 -37.64
N LEU A 2 -1.08 7.67 -36.85
CA LEU A 2 -0.94 6.97 -35.56
C LEU A 2 -0.18 5.64 -35.68
N ARG A 3 -0.40 4.92 -36.80
CA ARG A 3 0.30 3.67 -37.11
C ARG A 3 1.81 3.86 -37.23
N ARG A 4 2.28 4.96 -37.83
CA ARG A 4 3.71 5.26 -37.97
C ARG A 4 4.37 5.51 -36.62
N ILE A 5 3.72 6.27 -35.74
CA ILE A 5 4.22 6.53 -34.38
C ILE A 5 4.29 5.21 -33.60
N ALA A 6 3.24 4.39 -33.70
CA ALA A 6 3.18 3.05 -33.09
C ALA A 6 4.35 2.15 -33.51
N CYS A 7 4.68 2.12 -34.81
CA CYS A 7 5.85 1.39 -35.29
C CYS A 7 7.17 1.94 -34.72
N LEU A 8 7.33 3.27 -34.64
CA LEU A 8 8.56 3.90 -34.14
C LEU A 8 8.84 3.56 -32.67
N ILE A 9 7.80 3.50 -31.83
CA ILE A 9 7.92 3.19 -30.41
C ILE A 9 7.66 1.72 -30.06
N ASN A 10 7.53 0.86 -31.09
CA ASN A 10 7.21 -0.57 -30.97
C ASN A 10 5.98 -0.86 -30.08
N ARG A 11 4.86 -0.18 -30.35
CA ARG A 11 3.57 -0.37 -29.68
C ARG A 11 2.44 -0.56 -30.68
N SER A 12 1.30 -1.09 -30.23
CA SER A 12 0.14 -1.20 -31.11
C SER A 12 -0.46 0.19 -31.42
N PRO A 13 -1.01 0.41 -32.62
CA PRO A 13 -1.75 1.64 -32.93
C PRO A 13 -2.93 1.89 -31.99
N SER A 14 -3.56 0.81 -31.50
CA SER A 14 -4.66 0.88 -30.53
C SER A 14 -4.20 1.38 -29.16
N THR A 15 -2.93 1.14 -28.77
CA THR A 15 -2.36 1.66 -27.52
C THR A 15 -2.27 3.19 -27.57
N ILE A 16 -1.72 3.74 -28.66
CA ILE A 16 -1.61 5.20 -28.84
C ILE A 16 -2.98 5.85 -28.93
N SER A 17 -3.91 5.27 -29.70
CA SER A 17 -5.28 5.79 -29.80
C SER A 17 -5.99 5.85 -28.43
N ARG A 18 -5.88 4.77 -27.62
CA ARG A 18 -6.45 4.74 -26.27
C ARG A 18 -5.79 5.77 -25.34
N GLU A 19 -4.48 6.00 -25.47
CA GLU A 19 -3.75 6.96 -24.64
C GLU A 19 -4.13 8.41 -24.97
N LEU A 20 -4.20 8.75 -26.26
CA LEU A 20 -4.65 10.07 -26.72
C LEU A 20 -6.09 10.34 -26.31
N ARG A 21 -7.00 9.37 -26.49
CA ARG A 21 -8.40 9.52 -26.08
C ARG A 21 -8.55 9.73 -24.58
N ARG A 22 -7.68 9.12 -23.76
CA ARG A 22 -7.75 9.18 -22.30
C ARG A 22 -7.16 10.47 -21.73
N ASN A 23 -6.14 11.05 -22.35
CA ASN A 23 -5.39 12.19 -21.81
C ASN A 23 -5.39 13.40 -22.76
N ARG A 24 -6.40 13.52 -23.61
CA ARG A 24 -6.67 14.69 -24.45
C ARG A 24 -7.04 15.88 -23.57
N ASP A 25 -6.43 17.03 -23.82
CA ASP A 25 -6.80 18.29 -23.18
C ASP A 25 -8.08 18.88 -23.79
N VAL A 26 -8.70 19.87 -23.13
CA VAL A 26 -9.94 20.52 -23.55
C VAL A 26 -9.81 21.13 -24.96
N CYS A 27 -8.66 21.73 -25.26
CA CYS A 27 -8.34 22.27 -26.59
C CYS A 27 -7.95 21.20 -27.61
N GLY A 28 -7.93 19.93 -27.20
CA GLY A 28 -7.66 18.78 -28.06
C GLY A 28 -6.20 18.40 -28.24
N GLY A 29 -5.29 19.08 -27.55
CA GLY A 29 -3.86 18.75 -27.53
C GLY A 29 -3.53 17.52 -26.68
N TYR A 30 -2.29 17.05 -26.79
CA TYR A 30 -1.71 16.02 -25.93
C TYR A 30 -0.45 16.55 -25.24
N SER A 31 -0.40 16.43 -23.92
CA SER A 31 0.79 16.72 -23.13
C SER A 31 1.21 15.48 -22.36
N ALA A 32 2.43 15.00 -22.61
CA ALA A 32 2.96 13.82 -21.94
C ALA A 32 3.04 14.03 -20.41
N HIS A 33 3.40 15.24 -19.97
CA HIS A 33 3.49 15.57 -18.55
C HIS A 33 2.12 15.52 -17.86
N ALA A 34 1.08 16.07 -18.50
CA ALA A 34 -0.28 16.01 -17.99
C ALA A 34 -0.81 14.56 -17.95
N ALA A 35 -0.55 13.77 -19.01
CA ALA A 35 -0.92 12.36 -19.06
C ALA A 35 -0.28 11.55 -17.92
N GLN A 36 0.98 11.82 -17.62
CA GLN A 36 1.70 11.19 -16.51
C GLN A 36 1.10 11.58 -15.15
N GLN A 37 0.82 12.87 -14.92
CA GLN A 37 0.17 13.33 -13.68
C GLN A 37 -1.20 12.69 -13.47
N GLN A 38 -2.02 12.62 -14.53
CA GLN A 38 -3.32 11.96 -14.46
C GLN A 38 -3.20 10.45 -14.20
N MET A 39 -2.23 9.78 -14.81
CA MET A 39 -1.92 8.37 -14.55
C MET A 39 -1.56 8.15 -13.07
N GLN A 40 -0.72 9.02 -12.50
CA GLN A 40 -0.36 8.97 -11.10
C GLN A 40 -1.57 9.20 -10.18
N ALA A 41 -2.39 10.22 -10.45
CA ALA A 41 -3.60 10.51 -9.69
C ALA A 41 -4.58 9.33 -9.69
N ARG A 42 -4.86 8.75 -10.87
CA ARG A 42 -5.70 7.54 -10.99
C ARG A 42 -5.15 6.36 -10.20
N ARG A 43 -3.83 6.17 -10.21
CA ARG A 43 -3.18 5.09 -9.46
C ARG A 43 -3.27 5.26 -7.95
N GLN A 44 -3.36 6.48 -7.42
CA GLN A 44 -3.43 6.70 -5.97
C GLN A 44 -4.69 6.07 -5.36
N VAL A 45 -5.84 6.21 -6.03
CA VAL A 45 -7.14 5.67 -5.55
C VAL A 45 -7.17 4.14 -5.58
N CYS A 46 -6.47 3.53 -6.54
CA CYS A 46 -6.40 2.07 -6.66
C CYS A 46 -5.46 1.41 -5.64
N ARG A 47 -4.68 2.18 -4.85
CA ARG A 47 -3.76 1.59 -3.88
C ARG A 47 -4.53 1.01 -2.69
N PRO A 48 -4.20 -0.20 -2.23
CA PRO A 48 -4.82 -0.76 -1.04
C PRO A 48 -4.52 0.16 0.15
N LYS A 49 -5.56 0.49 0.93
CA LYS A 49 -5.41 1.26 2.16
C LYS A 49 -4.52 0.47 3.12
N ARG A 50 -3.49 1.12 3.67
CA ARG A 50 -2.62 0.50 4.68
C ARG A 50 -3.45 0.19 5.91
N LYS A 51 -3.49 -1.08 6.31
CA LYS A 51 -4.31 -1.55 7.45
C LYS A 51 -3.76 -1.12 8.81
N LEU A 52 -2.45 -0.94 8.90
CA LEU A 52 -1.71 -0.55 10.11
C LEU A 52 -0.95 0.75 9.81
N LEU A 53 -1.63 1.88 9.97
CA LEU A 53 -1.02 3.21 9.90
C LEU A 53 -0.49 3.60 11.28
N ARG A 54 0.72 4.16 11.33
CA ARG A 54 1.30 4.69 12.56
C ARG A 54 0.35 5.72 13.19
N GLY A 55 0.12 5.62 14.51
CA GLY A 55 -0.80 6.48 15.25
C GLY A 55 -2.28 6.11 15.09
N GLY A 56 -2.62 5.09 14.32
CA GLY A 56 -3.97 4.52 14.33
C GLY A 56 -4.16 3.56 15.51
N GLU A 57 -5.38 3.48 16.04
CA GLU A 57 -5.73 2.60 17.18
C GLU A 57 -5.23 1.16 17.01
N ARG A 58 -5.36 0.62 15.78
CA ARG A 58 -4.88 -0.73 15.42
C ARG A 58 -3.38 -0.89 15.57
N PHE A 59 -2.63 0.12 15.13
CA PHE A 59 -1.18 0.07 15.19
C PHE A 59 -0.70 0.15 16.64
N GLU A 60 -1.31 1.02 17.44
CA GLU A 60 -0.97 1.13 18.87
C GLU A 60 -1.30 -0.15 19.63
N LEU A 61 -2.44 -0.79 19.33
CA LEU A 61 -2.79 -2.08 19.91
C LEU A 61 -1.77 -3.18 19.54
N VAL A 62 -1.38 -3.26 18.26
CA VAL A 62 -0.34 -4.21 17.80
C VAL A 62 1.00 -3.89 18.45
N ALA A 63 1.38 -2.62 18.55
CA ALA A 63 2.63 -2.20 19.19
C ALA A 63 2.65 -2.54 20.68
N HIS A 64 1.53 -2.35 21.38
CA HIS A 64 1.36 -2.77 22.76
C HIS A 64 1.54 -4.28 22.92
N MET A 65 0.86 -5.08 22.09
CA MET A 65 0.99 -6.54 22.13
C MET A 65 2.41 -7.04 21.78
N LEU A 66 3.12 -6.34 20.89
CA LEU A 66 4.53 -6.64 20.60
C LEU A 66 5.43 -6.34 21.80
N ARG A 67 5.16 -5.27 22.56
CA ARG A 67 5.85 -4.97 23.82
C ARG A 67 5.59 -6.03 24.89
N GLU A 68 4.39 -6.60 24.93
CA GLU A 68 4.04 -7.77 25.75
C GLU A 68 4.70 -9.09 25.28
N ARG A 69 5.58 -9.04 24.27
CA ARG A 69 6.30 -10.21 23.71
C ARG A 69 5.39 -11.24 23.03
N LEU A 70 4.22 -10.85 22.56
CA LEU A 70 3.38 -11.72 21.75
C LEU A 70 3.93 -11.84 20.32
N SER A 71 3.93 -13.05 19.77
CA SER A 71 4.35 -13.28 18.38
C SER A 71 3.33 -12.68 17.40
N PRO A 72 3.74 -12.30 16.17
CA PRO A 72 2.81 -11.82 15.14
C PRO A 72 1.64 -12.78 14.85
N GLU A 73 1.86 -14.09 14.98
CA GLU A 73 0.84 -15.14 14.87
C GLU A 73 -0.16 -15.07 16.03
N GLN A 74 0.33 -14.96 17.26
CA GLN A 74 -0.51 -14.82 18.45
C GLN A 74 -1.32 -13.53 18.42
N ILE A 75 -0.72 -12.43 17.97
CA ILE A 75 -1.39 -11.13 17.80
C ILE A 75 -2.52 -11.25 16.78
N ALA A 76 -2.26 -11.86 15.61
CA ALA A 76 -3.30 -12.07 14.60
C ALA A 76 -4.46 -12.93 15.13
N GLY A 77 -4.16 -13.96 15.93
CA GLY A 77 -5.17 -14.77 16.62
C GLY A 77 -6.00 -13.99 17.64
N LYS A 78 -5.32 -13.23 18.52
CA LYS A 78 -5.95 -12.41 19.58
C LYS A 78 -6.82 -11.30 19.00
N LEU A 79 -6.37 -10.65 17.91
CA LEU A 79 -7.17 -9.65 17.20
C LEU A 79 -8.44 -10.25 16.58
N ARG A 80 -8.38 -11.50 16.11
CA ARG A 80 -9.55 -12.21 15.58
C ARG A 80 -10.54 -12.55 16.69
N SER A 81 -10.08 -12.90 17.89
CA SER A 81 -10.95 -13.27 19.02
C SER A 81 -11.60 -12.08 19.72
N MET A 82 -10.94 -10.91 19.76
CA MET A 82 -11.45 -9.71 20.43
C MET A 82 -12.72 -9.11 19.79
N ASN A 83 -13.05 -9.51 18.55
CA ASN A 83 -14.30 -9.19 17.84
C ASN A 83 -14.76 -7.70 17.91
N ILE A 84 -13.81 -6.76 17.89
CA ILE A 84 -14.04 -5.32 18.03
C ILE A 84 -14.73 -4.79 16.75
N PRO A 85 -15.94 -4.19 16.84
CA PRO A 85 -16.71 -3.72 15.67
C PRO A 85 -15.94 -2.77 14.75
N SER A 86 -15.20 -1.81 15.31
CA SER A 86 -14.33 -0.86 14.59
C SER A 86 -13.19 -1.54 13.78
N LEU A 87 -12.80 -2.77 14.18
CA LEU A 87 -11.67 -3.50 13.62
C LEU A 87 -12.10 -4.67 12.72
N ARG A 88 -13.40 -4.97 12.67
CA ARG A 88 -13.95 -6.18 12.07
C ARG A 88 -13.72 -6.25 10.55
N ASP A 89 -13.72 -5.11 9.87
CA ASP A 89 -13.55 -5.04 8.41
C ASP A 89 -12.10 -5.24 7.92
N ALA A 90 -11.12 -5.27 8.82
CA ALA A 90 -9.71 -5.35 8.45
C ALA A 90 -9.02 -6.52 9.13
N TYR A 91 -9.13 -7.70 8.52
CA TYR A 91 -8.30 -8.85 8.88
C TYR A 91 -6.81 -8.48 8.82
N VAL A 92 -6.11 -8.62 9.96
CA VAL A 92 -4.66 -8.44 10.10
C VAL A 92 -4.03 -9.81 10.31
N CYS A 93 -3.25 -10.27 9.32
CA CYS A 93 -2.43 -11.48 9.48
C CYS A 93 -1.01 -11.12 9.94
N ARG A 94 -0.21 -12.12 10.34
CA ARG A 94 1.21 -11.95 10.68
C ARG A 94 1.99 -11.15 9.62
N GLU A 95 1.71 -11.40 8.34
CA GLU A 95 2.38 -10.72 7.23
C GLU A 95 2.00 -9.24 7.15
N THR A 96 0.78 -8.87 7.57
CA THR A 96 0.40 -7.46 7.66
C THR A 96 1.19 -6.76 8.76
N ILE A 97 1.48 -7.45 9.88
CA ILE A 97 2.28 -6.92 10.98
C ILE A 97 3.74 -6.76 10.56
N TYR A 98 4.34 -7.78 9.93
CA TYR A 98 5.71 -7.68 9.39
C TYR A 98 5.83 -6.52 8.39
N ASN A 99 4.95 -6.46 7.40
CA ASN A 99 4.94 -5.37 6.42
C ASN A 99 4.80 -4.01 7.08
N ALA A 100 3.97 -3.88 8.11
CA ALA A 100 3.80 -2.62 8.83
C ALA A 100 5.09 -2.19 9.54
N ILE A 101 5.77 -3.11 10.23
CA ILE A 101 7.02 -2.83 10.95
C ILE A 101 8.13 -2.44 9.98
N TYR A 102 8.28 -3.15 8.86
CA TYR A 102 9.32 -2.84 7.87
C TYR A 102 9.00 -1.60 7.04
N ALA A 103 7.72 -1.23 6.90
CA ALA A 103 7.31 0.01 6.24
C ALA A 103 7.45 1.26 7.12
N LEU A 104 7.79 1.12 8.41
CA LEU A 104 8.07 2.26 9.29
C LEU A 104 9.34 3.01 8.83
N PRO A 105 9.37 4.35 8.97
CA PRO A 105 10.59 5.10 8.78
C PRO A 105 11.68 4.59 9.73
N VAL A 106 12.95 4.70 9.31
CA VAL A 106 14.08 4.31 10.15
C VAL A 106 14.07 5.21 11.39
N GLY A 107 13.95 4.61 12.57
CA GLY A 107 13.84 5.32 13.84
C GLY A 107 13.79 4.38 15.03
N GLU A 108 13.73 4.95 16.23
CA GLU A 108 13.74 4.21 17.50
C GLU A 108 12.57 3.23 17.61
N LEU A 109 11.36 3.66 17.24
CA LEU A 109 10.18 2.80 17.25
C LEU A 109 10.37 1.54 16.39
N ARG A 110 10.96 1.66 15.19
CA ARG A 110 11.22 0.50 14.34
C ARG A 110 12.22 -0.44 15.01
N LYS A 111 13.29 0.09 15.62
CA LYS A 111 14.29 -0.71 16.34
C LYS A 111 13.66 -1.44 17.52
N GLU A 112 12.86 -0.73 18.32
CA GLU A 112 12.12 -1.26 19.47
C GLU A 112 11.23 -2.44 19.05
N LEU A 113 10.38 -2.25 18.03
CA LEU A 113 9.47 -3.30 17.56
C LEU A 113 10.22 -4.50 16.96
N ILE A 114 11.35 -4.27 16.28
CA ILE A 114 12.19 -5.37 15.78
C ILE A 114 12.83 -6.15 16.94
N ILE A 115 13.24 -5.48 18.01
CA ILE A 115 13.75 -6.16 19.22
C ILE A 115 12.67 -7.04 19.84
N CYS A 116 11.42 -6.55 19.87
CA CYS A 116 10.27 -7.35 20.32
C CYS A 116 10.05 -8.60 19.46
N LEU A 117 10.25 -8.53 18.14
CA LEU A 117 10.11 -9.68 17.23
C LEU A 117 11.17 -10.76 17.43
N ARG A 118 12.41 -10.40 17.80
CA ARG A 118 13.55 -11.34 17.90
C ARG A 118 13.44 -12.33 19.05
N GLN A 119 12.43 -12.22 19.90
CA GLN A 119 12.29 -13.03 21.11
C GLN A 119 11.33 -14.21 20.97
N SER A 120 11.01 -14.63 19.75
CA SER A 120 10.31 -15.90 19.52
C SER A 120 11.19 -17.08 19.95
N LYS A 121 11.09 -17.44 21.23
CA LYS A 121 11.45 -18.75 21.75
C LYS A 121 10.24 -19.67 21.59
N THR A 122 10.34 -20.59 20.64
CA THR A 122 9.85 -21.97 20.72
C THR A 122 10.82 -22.82 19.94
#